data_AF-A0A0T6BV54-F1
#
_entry.id   AF-A0A0T6BV54-F1
#
_cell.length_a   1.000
_cell.length_b   1.000
_cell.length_c   1.000
_cell.angle_alpha   90.00
_cell.angle_beta   90.00
_cell.angle_gamma   90.00
#
_symmetry.space_group_name_H-M   'P 1'
#
loop_
_entity.id
_entity.type
_entity.pdbx_description
1 polymer ?
#
loop_
_entity_poly.entity_id
_entity_poly.type
_entity_poly.pdbx_seq_one_letter_code
_entity_poly.pdbx_strand_id
1 'polypeptide(L)'
;MSEIKKYVRIKRAYSKGAWYANQIGSVFPSLGTWENAYKVDSPDRALYIRQEDAELIVTEKRPANRNDRILITNADTVHGLYKNGDELVVDGQHKFGNGVFAYKEYDVHRLDCHYVTYKEYEVIVNNEEADEMENIEKRYDTAVENMNTATENLIAEIEELRLAAYAQGYEDARRALLTTAGRRRFRSVFRR
;
A
#
# COMPACT_ATOMS: atom_id res chain seq x y z
N MET A 1 -18.66 -18.20 -2.31
CA MET A 1 -17.55 -17.25 -2.54
C MET A 1 -17.82 -16.60 -3.87
N SER A 2 -18.19 -15.32 -3.87
CA SER A 2 -18.37 -14.55 -5.09
C SER A 2 -17.00 -14.39 -5.78
N GLU A 3 -16.98 -14.41 -7.11
CA GLU A 3 -15.75 -14.23 -7.87
C GLU A 3 -15.28 -12.78 -7.77
N ILE A 4 -14.09 -12.57 -7.21
CA ILE A 4 -13.42 -11.27 -7.18
C ILE A 4 -12.66 -11.11 -8.49
N LYS A 5 -12.89 -10.00 -9.19
CA LYS A 5 -12.19 -9.65 -10.42
C LYS A 5 -11.46 -8.33 -10.25
N LYS A 6 -10.46 -8.13 -11.10
CA LYS A 6 -9.62 -6.94 -11.12
C LYS A 6 -9.67 -6.34 -12.51
N TYR A 7 -9.80 -5.03 -12.57
CA TYR A 7 -9.78 -4.25 -13.80
C TYR A 7 -8.77 -3.12 -13.66
N VAL A 8 -8.26 -2.63 -14.79
CA VAL A 8 -7.27 -1.58 -14.86
C VAL A 8 -7.84 -0.44 -15.68
N ARG A 9 -8.00 0.74 -15.07
CA ARG A 9 -8.40 1.95 -15.79
C ARG A 9 -7.17 2.80 -16.12
N ILE A 10 -7.07 3.25 -17.36
CA ILE A 10 -6.01 4.17 -17.78
C ILE A 10 -6.35 5.58 -17.32
N LYS A 11 -5.50 6.18 -16.48
CA LYS A 11 -5.64 7.54 -15.97
C LYS A 11 -4.94 8.57 -16.85
N ARG A 12 -3.78 8.20 -17.37
CA ARG A 12 -2.92 9.05 -18.19
C ARG A 12 -1.99 8.21 -19.04
N ALA A 13 -1.23 8.85 -19.90
CA ALA A 13 -0.14 8.20 -20.62
C ALA A 13 1.13 9.02 -20.47
N TYR A 14 2.24 8.34 -20.13
CA TYR A 14 3.54 8.98 -19.98
C TYR A 14 4.01 9.69 -21.27
N SER A 15 3.61 9.17 -22.44
CA SER A 15 3.97 9.74 -23.73
C SER A 15 2.88 9.51 -24.78
N LYS A 16 2.83 10.38 -25.79
CA LYS A 16 1.93 10.25 -26.95
C LYS A 16 2.20 8.99 -27.79
N GLY A 17 3.37 8.38 -27.65
CA GLY A 17 3.75 7.14 -28.33
C GLY A 17 3.34 5.87 -27.59
N ALA A 18 2.82 5.97 -26.36
CA ALA A 18 2.29 4.82 -25.66
C ALA A 18 1.05 4.29 -26.39
N TRP A 19 0.92 2.97 -26.50
CA TRP A 19 -0.20 2.35 -27.21
C TRP A 19 -1.57 2.73 -26.61
N TYR A 20 -1.62 2.94 -25.29
CA TYR A 20 -2.80 3.36 -24.54
C TYR A 20 -3.00 4.88 -24.48
N ALA A 21 -2.20 5.68 -25.19
CA ALA A 21 -2.29 7.15 -25.15
C ALA A 21 -3.65 7.68 -25.61
N ASN A 22 -4.32 6.98 -26.53
CA ASN A 22 -5.65 7.32 -27.03
C ASN A 22 -6.78 6.56 -26.31
N GLN A 23 -6.45 5.80 -25.27
CA GLN A 23 -7.39 4.96 -24.52
C GLN A 23 -7.54 5.45 -23.06
N ILE A 24 -7.25 6.72 -22.81
CA ILE A 24 -7.42 7.33 -21.49
C ILE A 24 -8.89 7.24 -21.08
N GLY A 25 -9.14 6.74 -19.86
CA GLY A 25 -10.46 6.44 -19.32
C GLY A 25 -10.99 5.05 -19.65
N SER A 26 -10.36 4.29 -20.57
CA SER A 26 -10.74 2.92 -20.86
C SER A 26 -10.36 1.97 -19.72
N VAL A 27 -11.17 0.92 -19.55
CA VAL A 27 -11.03 -0.09 -18.51
C VAL A 27 -10.83 -1.46 -19.15
N PHE A 28 -9.84 -2.21 -18.67
CA PHE A 28 -9.52 -3.55 -19.18
C PHE A 28 -9.47 -4.57 -18.05
N PRO A 29 -9.86 -5.84 -18.29
CA PRO A 29 -9.64 -6.91 -17.32
C PRO A 29 -8.15 -7.07 -16.99
N SER A 30 -7.82 -7.23 -15.72
CA SER A 30 -6.45 -7.49 -15.28
C SER A 30 -6.10 -8.97 -15.43
N LEU A 31 -4.95 -9.23 -16.04
CA LEU A 31 -4.33 -10.57 -16.10
C LEU A 31 -3.22 -10.74 -15.04
N GLY A 32 -3.07 -9.77 -14.14
CA GLY A 32 -2.04 -9.75 -13.10
C GLY A 32 -1.11 -8.54 -13.18
N THR A 33 -0.02 -8.60 -12.42
CA THR A 33 1.04 -7.57 -12.38
C THR A 33 2.35 -8.15 -12.91
N TRP A 34 3.16 -7.31 -13.54
CA TRP A 34 4.53 -7.62 -13.93
C TRP A 34 5.42 -6.42 -13.62
N GLU A 35 6.35 -6.59 -12.69
CA GLU A 35 7.24 -5.51 -12.22
C GLU A 35 6.42 -4.25 -11.87
N ASN A 36 6.60 -3.16 -12.63
CA ASN A 36 5.94 -1.86 -12.42
C ASN A 36 4.78 -1.62 -13.41
N ALA A 37 4.21 -2.69 -13.96
CA ALA A 37 3.11 -2.63 -14.91
C ALA A 37 1.97 -3.58 -14.55
N TYR A 38 0.75 -3.17 -14.90
CA TYR A 38 -0.40 -4.07 -14.96
C TYR A 38 -0.43 -4.79 -16.29
N LYS A 39 -0.68 -6.09 -16.24
CA LYS A 39 -0.99 -6.89 -17.42
C LYS A 39 -2.50 -6.84 -17.65
N VAL A 40 -2.93 -6.52 -18.86
CA VAL A 40 -4.34 -6.37 -19.23
C VAL A 40 -4.73 -7.26 -20.40
N ASP A 41 -5.98 -7.69 -20.40
CA ASP A 41 -6.61 -8.34 -21.55
C ASP A 41 -7.15 -7.27 -22.51
N SER A 42 -6.38 -6.96 -23.56
CA SER A 42 -6.71 -5.96 -24.57
C SER A 42 -6.79 -6.60 -25.96
N PRO A 43 -7.80 -6.25 -26.78
CA PRO A 43 -7.96 -6.79 -28.13
C PRO A 43 -6.77 -6.49 -29.06
N ASP A 44 -6.01 -5.43 -28.79
CA ASP A 44 -4.90 -4.97 -29.63
C ASP A 44 -3.57 -5.71 -29.36
N ARG A 45 -3.60 -6.82 -28.59
CA ARG A 45 -2.40 -7.59 -28.14
C ARG A 45 -1.42 -6.79 -27.27
N ALA A 46 -1.76 -5.56 -26.92
CA ALA A 46 -0.96 -4.71 -26.08
C ALA A 46 -1.26 -5.02 -24.61
N LEU A 47 -0.29 -5.62 -23.93
CA LEU A 47 -0.52 -6.32 -22.68
C LEU A 47 -0.22 -5.48 -21.44
N TYR A 48 0.57 -4.41 -21.55
CA TYR A 48 1.16 -3.79 -20.37
C TYR A 48 0.89 -2.29 -20.29
N ILE A 49 0.43 -1.86 -19.12
CA ILE A 49 0.19 -0.46 -18.76
C ILE A 49 1.00 -0.18 -17.49
N ARG A 50 1.77 0.91 -17.45
CA ARG A 50 2.52 1.27 -16.24
C ARG A 50 1.57 1.51 -15.08
N GLN A 51 1.93 1.05 -13.89
CA GLN A 51 1.08 1.24 -12.70
C GLN A 51 0.82 2.72 -12.42
N GLU A 52 1.81 3.59 -12.64
CA GLU A 52 1.69 5.04 -12.48
C GLU A 52 0.72 5.72 -13.46
N ASP A 53 0.40 5.04 -14.57
CA ASP A 53 -0.46 5.55 -15.64
C ASP A 53 -1.91 5.04 -15.51
N ALA A 54 -2.16 4.17 -14.54
CA ALA A 54 -3.44 3.50 -14.37
C ALA A 54 -3.86 3.40 -12.90
N GLU A 55 -5.09 2.95 -12.68
CA GLU A 55 -5.60 2.55 -11.38
C GLU A 55 -6.18 1.14 -11.47
N LEU A 56 -6.07 0.40 -10.36
CA LEU A 56 -6.64 -0.93 -10.22
C LEU A 56 -8.02 -0.81 -9.57
N ILE A 57 -9.03 -1.34 -10.22
CA ILE A 57 -10.40 -1.41 -9.73
C ILE A 57 -10.68 -2.86 -9.36
N VAL A 58 -11.05 -3.10 -8.11
CA VAL A 58 -11.43 -4.44 -7.63
C VAL A 58 -12.95 -4.52 -7.61
N THR A 59 -13.49 -5.60 -8.16
CA THR A 59 -14.93 -5.81 -8.24
C THR A 59 -15.33 -7.19 -7.74
N GLU A 60 -16.60 -7.31 -7.37
CA GLU A 60 -17.25 -8.54 -6.98
C GLU A 60 -18.54 -8.72 -7.78
N LYS A 61 -18.75 -9.90 -8.36
CA LYS A 61 -20.02 -10.24 -8.99
C LYS A 61 -21.07 -10.62 -7.94
N ARG A 62 -21.80 -9.62 -7.44
CA ARG A 62 -22.91 -9.78 -6.50
C ARG A 62 -24.03 -8.76 -6.75
N PRO A 63 -25.26 -8.99 -6.25
CA PRO A 63 -26.31 -7.99 -6.29
C PRO A 63 -25.87 -6.70 -5.59
N ALA A 64 -26.11 -5.55 -6.22
CA ALA A 64 -25.81 -4.26 -5.63
C ALA A 64 -26.88 -3.83 -4.63
N ASN A 65 -26.45 -3.23 -3.54
CA ASN A 65 -27.27 -2.57 -2.55
C ASN A 65 -27.36 -1.07 -2.87
N ARG A 66 -28.29 -0.39 -2.18
CA ARG A 66 -28.36 1.07 -2.26
C ARG A 66 -27.04 1.69 -1.77
N ASN A 67 -26.57 2.67 -2.52
CA ASN A 67 -25.29 3.37 -2.38
C ASN A 67 -24.04 2.56 -2.75
N ASP A 68 -24.17 1.33 -3.26
CA ASP A 68 -23.02 0.64 -3.84
C ASP A 68 -22.55 1.36 -5.11
N ARG A 69 -21.23 1.43 -5.29
CA ARG A 69 -20.61 1.84 -6.56
C ARG A 69 -20.51 0.62 -7.46
N ILE A 70 -20.91 0.75 -8.72
CA ILE A 70 -20.87 -0.32 -9.70
C ILE A 70 -20.02 0.07 -10.89
N LEU A 71 -19.27 -0.89 -11.42
CA LEU A 71 -18.52 -0.79 -12.67
C LEU A 71 -19.35 -1.44 -13.78
N ILE A 72 -19.56 -0.73 -14.89
CA ILE A 72 -20.18 -1.31 -16.08
C ILE A 72 -19.13 -2.12 -16.84
N THR A 73 -19.35 -3.44 -16.93
CA THR A 73 -18.40 -4.37 -17.58
C THR A 73 -18.92 -4.89 -18.91
N ASN A 74 -20.24 -4.88 -19.12
CA ASN A 74 -20.87 -5.35 -20.34
C ASN A 74 -22.13 -4.54 -20.67
N ALA A 75 -21.94 -3.27 -21.01
CA ALA A 75 -22.98 -2.32 -21.38
C ALA A 75 -23.82 -2.87 -22.53
N ASP A 76 -25.13 -2.97 -22.32
CA ASP A 76 -26.05 -3.26 -23.39
C ASP A 76 -26.27 -2.00 -24.25
N THR A 77 -26.00 -2.13 -25.54
CA THR A 77 -26.20 -1.10 -26.56
C THR A 77 -27.63 -0.57 -26.65
N VAL A 78 -28.62 -1.31 -26.13
CA VAL A 78 -30.04 -0.93 -26.18
C VAL A 78 -30.32 0.39 -25.47
N HIS A 79 -29.57 0.71 -24.40
CA HIS A 79 -29.81 1.92 -23.62
C HIS A 79 -28.94 3.09 -24.06
N GLY A 80 -27.69 2.88 -24.49
CA GLY A 80 -26.81 3.95 -25.03
C GLY A 80 -26.48 5.09 -24.04
N LEU A 81 -26.91 4.98 -22.78
CA LEU A 81 -26.77 6.01 -21.75
C LEU A 81 -25.44 5.91 -20.98
N TYR A 82 -24.80 4.75 -21.03
CA TYR A 82 -23.54 4.43 -20.37
C TYR A 82 -22.72 3.48 -21.25
N LYS A 83 -21.42 3.37 -20.98
CA LYS A 83 -20.47 2.51 -21.69
C LYS A 83 -19.66 1.64 -20.75
N ASN A 84 -18.99 0.62 -21.30
CA ASN A 84 -18.02 -0.17 -20.53
C ASN A 84 -16.96 0.72 -19.89
N GLY A 85 -16.70 0.47 -18.62
CA GLY A 85 -15.77 1.24 -17.79
C GLY A 85 -16.40 2.42 -17.05
N ASP A 86 -17.65 2.78 -17.32
CA ASP A 86 -18.35 3.80 -16.54
C ASP A 86 -18.63 3.31 -15.11
N GLU A 87 -18.58 4.26 -14.17
CA GLU A 87 -18.92 4.07 -12.76
C GLU A 87 -20.23 4.76 -12.43
N LEU A 88 -21.12 4.05 -11.75
CA LEU A 88 -22.41 4.57 -11.32
C LEU A 88 -22.66 4.23 -9.84
N VAL A 89 -23.47 5.03 -9.18
CA VAL A 89 -23.91 4.84 -7.80
C VAL A 89 -25.36 4.37 -7.80
N VAL A 90 -25.62 3.25 -7.12
CA VAL A 90 -26.96 2.67 -7.01
C VAL A 90 -27.82 3.48 -6.04
N ASP A 91 -29.03 3.88 -6.44
CA ASP A 91 -29.99 4.53 -5.54
C ASP A 91 -31.13 3.60 -5.12
N GLY A 92 -31.40 2.55 -5.90
CA GLY A 92 -32.48 1.63 -5.58
C GLY A 92 -32.50 0.39 -6.45
N GLN A 93 -33.06 -0.68 -5.90
CA GLN A 93 -33.31 -1.91 -6.63
C GLN A 93 -34.63 -1.82 -7.39
N HIS A 94 -34.63 -2.29 -8.64
CA HIS A 94 -35.86 -2.43 -9.40
C HIS A 94 -36.60 -3.69 -8.93
N LYS A 95 -37.86 -3.56 -8.52
CA LYS A 95 -38.64 -4.68 -7.96
C LYS A 95 -38.98 -5.78 -8.98
N PHE A 96 -38.97 -5.45 -10.26
CA PHE A 96 -39.31 -6.34 -11.37
C PHE A 96 -38.17 -6.41 -12.39
N GLY A 97 -37.45 -7.52 -12.45
CA GLY A 97 -36.25 -7.66 -13.29
C GLY A 97 -35.00 -7.31 -12.49
N ASN A 98 -34.07 -8.27 -12.40
CA ASN A 98 -32.83 -8.25 -11.61
C ASN A 98 -31.88 -7.11 -12.02
N GLY A 99 -32.26 -5.86 -11.76
CA GLY A 99 -31.56 -4.65 -12.16
C GLY A 99 -31.69 -3.56 -11.12
N VAL A 100 -30.88 -2.53 -11.28
CA VAL A 100 -30.75 -1.42 -10.34
C VAL A 100 -30.91 -0.10 -11.08
N PHE A 101 -31.45 0.89 -10.37
CA PHE A 101 -31.39 2.28 -10.79
C PHE A 101 -30.11 2.89 -10.25
N ALA A 102 -29.28 3.37 -11.16
CA ALA A 102 -27.99 3.95 -10.85
C ALA A 102 -27.82 5.30 -11.54
N TYR A 103 -27.02 6.17 -10.93
CA TYR A 103 -26.77 7.53 -11.41
C TYR A 103 -25.28 7.76 -11.49
N LYS A 104 -24.89 8.72 -12.32
CA LYS A 104 -23.51 9.23 -12.28
C LYS A 104 -23.28 9.90 -10.92
N GLU A 105 -22.12 9.67 -10.34
CA GLU A 105 -21.79 10.15 -8.99
C GLU A 105 -21.93 11.67 -8.85
N TYR A 106 -21.65 12.42 -9.92
CA TYR A 106 -21.75 13.87 -9.99
C TYR A 106 -23.15 14.39 -10.38
N ASP A 107 -24.11 13.53 -10.70
CA ASP A 107 -25.49 13.93 -10.95
C ASP A 107 -26.25 14.10 -9.63
N VAL A 108 -26.01 15.22 -8.96
CA VAL A 108 -26.63 15.58 -7.67
C VAL A 108 -28.16 15.67 -7.79
N HIS A 109 -28.67 16.01 -8.97
CA HIS A 109 -30.10 16.18 -9.21
C HIS A 109 -30.81 14.88 -9.60
N ARG A 110 -30.07 13.78 -9.83
CA ARG A 110 -30.61 12.46 -10.19
C ARG A 110 -31.53 12.54 -11.41
N LEU A 111 -31.14 13.34 -12.39
CA LEU A 111 -31.94 13.57 -13.60
C LEU A 111 -31.73 12.44 -14.62
N ASP A 112 -30.51 11.90 -14.69
CA ASP A 112 -30.14 10.85 -15.62
C ASP A 112 -30.10 9.49 -14.90
N CYS A 113 -31.29 8.95 -14.66
CA CYS A 113 -31.45 7.62 -14.09
C CYS A 113 -31.13 6.53 -15.12
N HIS A 114 -30.18 5.67 -14.79
CA HIS A 114 -29.82 4.52 -15.62
C HIS A 114 -30.37 3.25 -15.00
N TYR A 115 -31.18 2.52 -15.78
CA TYR A 115 -31.54 1.15 -15.43
C TYR A 115 -30.42 0.23 -15.91
N VAL A 116 -29.76 -0.46 -14.97
CA VAL A 116 -28.64 -1.36 -15.27
C VAL A 116 -28.99 -2.76 -14.78
N THR A 117 -28.91 -3.75 -15.66
CA THR A 117 -29.22 -5.13 -15.29
C THR A 117 -28.03 -5.83 -14.64
N TYR A 118 -28.31 -6.85 -13.81
CA TYR A 118 -27.29 -7.64 -13.13
C TYR A 118 -26.20 -8.22 -14.05
N LYS A 119 -26.47 -8.40 -15.35
CA LYS A 119 -25.48 -8.91 -16.31
C LYS A 119 -24.45 -7.85 -16.71
N GLU A 120 -24.81 -6.57 -16.65
CA GLU A 120 -24.01 -5.48 -17.21
C GLU A 120 -23.03 -4.87 -16.21
N TYR A 121 -23.23 -5.10 -14.91
CA TYR A 121 -22.41 -4.50 -13.85
C TYR A 121 -21.72 -5.50 -12.93
N GLU A 122 -20.63 -5.06 -12.32
CA GLU A 122 -20.02 -5.68 -11.14
C GLU A 122 -19.90 -4.62 -10.04
N VAL A 123 -20.01 -5.03 -8.77
CA VAL A 123 -19.94 -4.08 -7.66
C VAL A 123 -18.49 -3.76 -7.37
N ILE A 124 -18.13 -2.49 -7.30
CA ILE A 124 -16.79 -2.05 -6.92
C ILE A 124 -16.65 -2.29 -5.42
N VAL A 125 -15.64 -3.07 -5.07
CA VAL A 125 -15.24 -3.27 -3.69
C VAL A 125 -14.02 -2.38 -3.49
N ASN A 126 -14.21 -1.25 -2.81
CA ASN A 126 -13.09 -0.39 -2.44
C ASN A 126 -12.11 -1.22 -1.61
N ASN A 127 -10.95 -1.51 -2.18
CA ASN A 127 -9.87 -2.21 -1.50
C ASN A 127 -8.84 -1.17 -1.00
N GLU A 128 -9.30 -0.10 -0.34
CA GLU A 128 -8.40 0.83 0.37
C GLU A 128 -7.70 0.12 1.55
N GLU A 129 -8.26 -0.98 2.06
CA GLU A 129 -7.67 -1.75 3.17
C GLU A 129 -6.44 -2.60 2.76
N ALA A 130 -6.22 -2.88 1.48
CA ALA A 130 -5.08 -3.71 1.07
C ALA A 130 -3.78 -2.89 0.88
N ASP A 131 -3.88 -1.68 0.34
CA ASP A 131 -2.73 -0.81 0.10
C ASP A 131 -2.27 -0.09 1.38
N GLU A 132 -3.18 0.19 2.32
CA GLU A 132 -2.78 0.71 3.64
C GLU A 132 -2.10 -0.35 4.51
N MET A 133 -2.60 -1.59 4.54
CA MET A 133 -2.02 -2.66 5.36
C MET A 133 -0.60 -3.06 4.90
N GLU A 134 -0.36 -3.19 3.59
CA GLU A 134 0.98 -3.51 3.08
C GLU A 134 1.99 -2.38 3.35
N ASN A 135 1.54 -1.13 3.32
CA ASN A 135 2.37 0.04 3.61
C ASN A 135 2.59 0.24 5.12
N ILE A 136 1.61 -0.12 5.96
CA ILE A 136 1.72 -0.13 7.42
C ILE A 136 2.68 -1.22 7.89
N GLU A 137 2.57 -2.46 7.37
CA GLU A 137 3.48 -3.56 7.71
C GLU A 137 4.93 -3.21 7.35
N LYS A 138 5.19 -2.70 6.14
CA LYS A 138 6.53 -2.24 5.75
C LYS A 138 7.09 -1.13 6.65
N ARG A 139 6.24 -0.21 7.11
CA ARG A 139 6.64 0.85 8.06
C ARG A 139 6.94 0.31 9.45
N TYR A 140 6.18 -0.67 9.93
CA TYR A 140 6.46 -1.34 11.20
C TYR A 140 7.75 -2.15 11.13
N ASP A 141 7.97 -2.94 10.08
CA ASP A 141 9.21 -3.70 9.90
C ASP A 141 10.44 -2.79 9.89
N THR A 142 10.37 -1.68 9.13
CA THR A 142 11.44 -0.68 9.08
C THR A 142 11.68 -0.02 10.45
N ALA A 143 10.61 0.28 11.20
CA ALA A 143 10.73 0.87 12.54
C ALA A 143 11.35 -0.11 13.54
N VAL A 144 10.99 -1.39 13.46
CA VAL A 144 11.55 -2.46 14.30
C VAL A 144 13.03 -2.69 13.98
N GLU A 145 13.42 -2.73 12.70
CA GLU A 145 14.84 -2.84 12.31
C GLU A 145 15.67 -1.65 12.83
N ASN A 146 15.15 -0.42 12.71
CA ASN A 146 15.82 0.78 13.24
C ASN A 146 15.93 0.76 14.76
N MET A 147 14.92 0.27 15.48
CA MET A 147 15.00 0.11 16.94
C MET A 147 16.02 -0.95 17.33
N ASN A 148 16.02 -2.12 16.66
CA ASN A 148 16.94 -3.20 16.96
C ASN A 148 18.40 -2.77 16.76
N THR A 149 18.68 -2.11 15.64
CA THR A 149 20.02 -1.57 15.36
C THR A 149 20.44 -0.49 16.37
N ALA A 150 19.53 0.39 16.80
CA ALA A 150 19.81 1.37 17.84
C ALA A 150 20.10 0.70 19.20
N THR A 151 19.37 -0.35 19.57
CA THR A 151 19.63 -1.10 20.80
C THR A 151 20.95 -1.85 20.76
N GLU A 152 21.31 -2.46 19.64
CA GLU A 152 22.61 -3.14 19.47
C GLU A 152 23.78 -2.17 19.63
N ASN A 153 23.69 -0.97 19.02
CA ASN A 153 24.69 0.07 19.17
C ASN A 153 24.83 0.55 20.62
N LEU A 154 23.71 0.76 21.32
CA LEU A 154 23.72 1.13 22.74
C LEU A 154 24.33 0.05 23.63
N ILE A 155 24.05 -1.23 23.36
CA ILE A 155 24.65 -2.35 24.09
C ILE A 155 26.18 -2.35 23.90
N ALA A 156 26.65 -2.18 22.66
CA ALA A 156 28.08 -2.12 22.37
C ALA A 156 28.77 -0.95 23.08
N GLU A 157 28.15 0.25 23.07
CA GLU A 157 28.69 1.43 23.76
C GLU A 157 28.75 1.24 25.28
N ILE A 158 27.73 0.63 25.88
CA ILE A 158 27.72 0.30 27.31
C ILE A 158 28.83 -0.71 27.66
N GLU A 159 29.05 -1.71 26.82
CA GLU A 159 30.13 -2.68 27.04
C GLU A 159 31.52 -2.04 26.95
N GLU A 160 31.73 -1.14 25.99
CA GLU A 160 32.97 -0.36 25.88
C GLU A 160 33.20 0.51 27.12
N LEU A 161 32.18 1.25 27.56
CA LEU A 161 32.25 2.07 28.78
C LEU A 161 32.54 1.21 30.02
N ARG A 162 31.94 0.02 30.11
CA ARG A 162 32.18 -0.92 31.20
C ARG A 162 33.63 -1.43 31.20
N LEU A 163 34.17 -1.78 30.03
CA LEU A 163 35.57 -2.20 29.88
C LEU A 163 36.54 -1.07 30.22
N ALA A 164 36.27 0.15 29.75
CA ALA A 164 37.07 1.33 30.07
C ALA A 164 37.07 1.63 31.57
N ALA A 165 35.91 1.55 32.23
CA ALA A 165 35.79 1.73 33.68
C ALA A 165 36.58 0.67 34.46
N TYR A 166 36.55 -0.61 34.04
CA TYR A 166 37.37 -1.66 34.66
C TYR A 166 38.87 -1.39 34.49
N ALA A 167 39.31 -0.98 33.30
CA ALA A 167 40.72 -0.66 33.05
C ALA A 167 41.19 0.55 33.89
N GLN A 168 40.36 1.58 33.99
CA GLN A 168 40.65 2.77 34.79
C GLN A 168 40.72 2.45 36.28
N GLY A 169 39.78 1.66 36.80
CA GLY A 169 39.81 1.20 38.20
C GLY A 169 41.06 0.38 38.53
N TYR A 170 41.54 -0.43 37.59
CA TYR A 170 42.79 -1.18 37.75
C TYR A 170 44.02 -0.26 37.83
N GLU A 171 44.11 0.74 36.94
CA GLU A 171 45.20 1.72 36.96
C GLU A 171 45.17 2.62 38.21
N ASP A 172 43.98 3.01 38.68
CA ASP A 172 43.83 3.78 39.90
C ASP A 172 44.25 2.97 41.14
N ALA A 173 43.85 1.69 41.22
CA ALA A 173 44.30 0.78 42.27
C ALA A 173 45.83 0.57 42.23
N ARG A 174 46.41 0.43 41.03
CA ARG A 174 47.86 0.32 40.82
C ARG A 174 48.60 1.57 41.30
N ARG A 175 48.11 2.77 40.95
CA ARG A 175 48.67 4.06 41.42
C ARG A 175 48.57 4.21 42.94
N ALA A 176 47.45 3.81 43.53
CA ALA A 176 47.24 3.83 44.98
C ALA A 176 48.21 2.88 45.72
N LEU A 177 48.49 1.71 45.15
CA LEU A 177 49.47 0.76 45.70
C LEU A 177 50.90 1.28 45.60
N LEU A 178 51.29 1.88 44.47
CA LEU A 178 52.63 2.45 44.30
C LEU A 178 52.88 3.62 45.24
N THR A 179 51.89 4.48 45.46
CA THR A 179 51.97 5.60 46.41
C THR A 179 52.03 5.12 47.86
N THR A 180 51.27 4.09 48.25
CA THR A 180 51.37 3.49 49.59
C THR A 180 52.69 2.73 49.79
N ALA A 181 53.19 2.02 48.78
CA ALA A 181 54.49 1.34 48.84
C ALA A 181 55.66 2.33 48.94
N GLY A 182 55.61 3.44 48.21
CA GLY A 182 56.57 4.55 48.34
C GLY A 182 56.57 5.18 49.74
N ARG A 183 55.38 5.40 50.32
CA ARG A 183 55.22 5.87 51.71
C ARG A 183 55.79 4.88 52.75
N ARG A 184 55.66 3.57 52.53
CA ARG A 184 56.23 2.55 53.44
C ARG A 184 57.76 2.50 53.39
N ARG A 185 58.38 2.65 52.21
CA ARG A 185 59.85 2.70 52.08
C ARG A 185 60.47 3.94 52.73
N PHE A 186 59.81 5.10 52.67
CA PHE A 186 60.30 6.31 53.35
C PHE A 186 60.25 6.21 54.88
N ARG A 187 59.25 5.51 55.44
CA ARG A 187 59.12 5.33 56.89
C ARG A 187 60.16 4.37 57.50
N SER A 188 60.72 3.44 56.74
CA SER A 188 61.75 2.51 57.25
C SER A 188 63.16 3.09 57.24
N VAL A 189 63.42 4.16 56.47
CA VAL A 189 64.75 4.82 56.40
C VAL A 189 64.93 5.84 57.53
N PHE A 190 63.84 6.41 58.06
CA PHE A 190 63.87 7.42 59.14
C PHE A 190 63.75 6.85 60.57
N ARG A 191 63.84 5.52 60.74
CA ARG A 191 64.00 4.87 62.05
C ARG A 191 65.39 4.23 62.12
N ARG A 192 66.42 5.04 62.36
CA ARG A 192 67.69 4.61 62.96
C ARG A 192 68.15 5.70 63.92
#